data_AF-A0A9D2I0R0-F1
#
_entry.id   AF-A0A9D2I0R0-F1
#
_cell.length_a   1.000
_cell.length_b   1.000
_cell.length_c   1.000
_cell.angle_alpha   90.00
_cell.angle_beta   90.00
_cell.angle_gamma   90.00
#
_symmetry.space_group_name_H-M   'P 1'
#
loop_
_entity.id
_entity.type
_entity.pdbx_description
1 polymer ?
#
loop_
_entity_poly.entity_id
_entity_poly.type
_entity_poly.pdbx_seq_one_letter_code
_entity_poly.pdbx_strand_id
1 'polypeptide(L)' 'MIKGVVFDLDGVITDTAEFHYLAWKELGEKIGIPFDRAFNENLKGISRMDSLERILELGNKQNDYSQEE' A
#
# COMPACT_ATOMS: atom_id res chain seq x y z
N MET A 1 1.07 38.13 -3.84
CA MET A 1 2.16 37.42 -3.13
C MET A 1 1.69 36.02 -2.81
N ILE A 2 2.48 35.00 -3.16
CA ILE A 2 2.24 33.62 -2.73
C ILE A 2 2.55 33.54 -1.22
N LYS A 3 1.64 32.96 -0.44
CA LYS A 3 1.77 32.86 1.02
C LYS A 3 2.36 31.52 1.50
N GLY A 4 2.41 30.52 0.62
CA GLY A 4 2.99 29.20 0.90
C GLY A 4 2.68 28.22 -0.24
N VAL A 5 3.44 27.12 -0.27
CA VAL A 5 3.25 25.98 -1.17
C VAL A 5 3.39 24.70 -0.35
N VAL A 6 2.52 23.73 -0.59
CA VAL A 6 2.56 22.40 0.04
C VAL A 6 2.92 21.38 -1.02
N PHE A 7 3.89 20.53 -0.71
CA PHE A 7 4.33 19.45 -1.58
C PHE A 7 3.97 18.12 -0.95
N ASP A 8 3.51 17.19 -1.79
CA ASP A 8 3.47 15.78 -1.45
C ASP A 8 4.90 15.21 -1.41
N LEU A 9 5.09 14.03 -0.82
CA LEU A 9 6.37 13.36 -0.79
C LEU A 9 6.58 12.50 -2.04
N ASP A 10 5.69 11.53 -2.26
CA ASP A 10 5.83 10.51 -3.29
C ASP A 10 5.64 11.10 -4.70
N GLY A 11 6.59 10.84 -5.59
CA GLY A 11 6.58 11.35 -6.96
C GLY A 11 6.78 12.86 -7.11
N VAL A 12 6.85 13.61 -6.00
CA VAL A 12 7.07 15.08 -6.00
C VAL A 12 8.45 15.42 -5.45
N ILE A 13 8.77 14.99 -4.24
CA ILE A 13 10.09 15.21 -3.62
C ILE A 13 11.01 14.02 -3.91
N THR A 14 10.48 12.80 -3.88
CA THR A 14 11.21 11.58 -4.22
C THR A 14 10.27 10.47 -4.69
N ASP A 15 10.78 9.49 -5.43
CA ASP A 15 10.02 8.30 -5.80
C ASP A 15 10.08 7.25 -4.67
N THR A 16 8.94 6.96 -4.06
CA THR A 16 8.78 5.91 -3.03
C THR A 16 7.82 4.80 -3.42
N ALA A 17 7.07 4.97 -4.52
CA ALA A 17 6.04 4.02 -4.96
C ALA A 17 6.58 2.60 -5.15
N GLU A 18 7.80 2.46 -5.68
CA GLU A 18 8.44 1.16 -5.87
C GLU A 18 8.72 0.46 -4.54
N PHE A 19 9.15 1.18 -3.52
CA PHE A 19 9.44 0.59 -2.20
C PHE A 19 8.17 0.14 -1.49
N HIS A 20 7.07 0.90 -1.63
CA HIS A 20 5.76 0.48 -1.16
C HIS A 20 5.29 -0.81 -1.83
N TYR A 21 5.44 -0.92 -3.16
CA TYR A 21 5.12 -2.13 -3.88
C TYR A 21 5.93 -3.33 -3.39
N LEU A 22 7.26 -3.19 -3.27
CA LEU A 22 8.12 -4.29 -2.84
C LEU A 22 7.79 -4.75 -1.42
N ALA A 23 7.53 -3.81 -0.50
CA ALA A 23 7.16 -4.13 0.88
C ALA A 23 5.83 -4.88 0.96
N TRP A 24 4.79 -4.40 0.25
CA TRP A 24 3.51 -5.09 0.22
C TRP A 24 3.61 -6.45 -0.48
N LYS A 25 4.39 -6.55 -1.56
CA LYS A 25 4.61 -7.81 -2.27
C LYS A 25 5.25 -8.85 -1.36
N GLU A 26 6.31 -8.47 -0.64
CA GLU A 26 6.97 -9.33 0.33
C GLU A 26 5.99 -9.79 1.42
N LEU A 27 5.13 -8.89 1.93
CA LEU A 27 4.10 -9.26 2.90
C LEU A 27 3.10 -10.26 2.29
N GLY A 28 2.57 -9.95 1.11
CA GLY A 28 1.64 -10.80 0.38
C GLY A 28 2.19 -12.21 0.18
N GLU A 29 3.45 -12.33 -0.26
CA GLU A 29 4.14 -13.62 -0.38
C GLU A 29 4.21 -14.37 0.97
N LYS A 30 4.53 -13.69 2.07
CA LYS A 30 4.58 -14.30 3.42
C LYS A 30 3.23 -14.82 3.90
N ILE A 31 2.14 -14.12 3.60
CA ILE A 31 0.79 -14.49 4.03
C ILE A 31 0.03 -15.33 2.99
N GLY A 32 0.69 -15.73 1.89
CA GLY A 32 0.10 -16.57 0.85
C GLY A 32 -0.87 -15.85 -0.08
N ILE A 33 -0.72 -14.53 -0.23
CA ILE A 33 -1.48 -13.65 -1.13
C ILE A 33 -0.50 -12.98 -2.12
N PRO A 34 0.06 -13.71 -3.10
CA PRO A 34 0.89 -13.09 -4.12
C PRO A 34 0.04 -12.18 -5.01
N PHE A 35 0.54 -10.97 -5.29
CA PHE A 35 -0.10 -10.03 -6.21
C PHE A 35 0.94 -9.33 -7.09
N ASP A 36 0.47 -8.77 -8.20
CA ASP A 36 1.31 -8.16 -9.22
C ASP A 36 1.26 -6.63 -9.19
N ARG A 37 2.00 -6.00 -10.11
CA ARG A 37 2.00 -4.54 -10.23
C ARG A 37 0.64 -3.98 -10.65
N ALA A 38 -0.16 -4.75 -11.40
CA ALA A 38 -1.48 -4.31 -11.81
C ALA A 38 -2.42 -4.17 -10.61
N PHE A 39 -2.36 -5.10 -9.65
CA PHE A 39 -3.08 -4.95 -8.39
C PHE A 39 -2.56 -3.77 -7.55
N ASN A 40 -1.24 -3.56 -7.49
CA ASN A 40 -0.62 -2.48 -6.71
C ASN A 40 -1.08 -1.07 -7.11
N GLU A 41 -1.48 -0.86 -8.37
CA GLU A 41 -2.07 0.43 -8.80
C GLU A 41 -3.31 0.79 -7.99
N ASN A 42 -4.07 -0.21 -7.50
CA ASN A 42 -5.23 0.02 -6.64
C ASN A 42 -4.86 0.38 -5.20
N LEU A 43 -3.58 0.42 -4.84
CA LEU A 43 -3.08 0.75 -3.49
C LEU A 43 -2.43 2.15 -3.44
N LYS A 44 -2.24 2.80 -4.58
CA LYS A 44 -1.59 4.12 -4.64
C LYS A 44 -2.46 5.21 -4.01
N GLY A 45 -1.83 6.02 -3.14
CA GLY A 45 -2.50 7.14 -2.46
C GLY A 45 -3.49 6.70 -1.38
N ILE A 46 -3.41 5.45 -0.93
CA ILE A 46 -4.30 4.86 0.07
C ILE A 46 -3.56 4.76 1.40
N SER A 47 -4.31 4.86 2.51
CA SER A 47 -3.71 4.70 3.83
C SER A 47 -3.13 3.29 3.99
N ARG A 48 -2.20 3.14 4.95
CA ARG A 48 -1.55 1.85 5.20
C ARG A 48 -2.58 0.76 5.56
N MET A 49 -3.56 1.07 6.40
CA MET A 49 -4.55 0.10 6.86
C MET A 49 -5.53 -0.27 5.76
N ASP A 50 -6.03 0.71 5.01
CA ASP A 50 -6.92 0.44 3.88
C ASP A 50 -6.19 -0.38 2.79
N SER A 51 -4.88 -0.18 2.61
CA SER A 51 -4.07 -1.00 1.69
C SER A 51 -3.96 -2.45 2.18
N LEU A 52 -3.75 -2.65 3.48
CA LEU A 52 -3.71 -3.98 4.09
C LEU A 52 -5.06 -4.68 3.92
N GLU A 53 -6.17 -4.00 4.21
CA GLU A 53 -7.52 -4.55 4.06
C GLU A 53 -7.77 -5.03 2.63
N ARG A 54 -7.40 -4.25 1.62
CA ARG A 54 -7.52 -4.66 0.20
C ARG A 54 -6.67 -5.88 -0.15
N ILE A 55 -5.46 -5.98 0.39
CA ILE A 55 -4.60 -7.15 0.19
C ILE A 55 -5.24 -8.39 0.84
N LEU A 56 -5.75 -8.26 2.07
CA LEU A 56 -6.45 -9.36 2.75
C LEU A 56 -7.73 -9.75 2.00
N GLU A 57 -8.44 -8.78 1.42
CA GLU A 57 -9.61 -9.03 0.58
C GLU A 57 -9.27 -9.85 -0.67
N LEU A 58 -8.17 -9.52 -1.34
CA LEU A 58 -7.69 -10.29 -2.49
C LEU A 58 -7.46 -11.77 -2.14
N GLY A 59 -6.97 -12.05 -0.93
CA GLY A 59 -6.70 -13.39 -0.44
C GLY A 59 -7.85 -14.08 0.29
N ASN A 60 -9.00 -13.42 0.49
CA ASN A 60 -10.07 -13.87 1.38
C ASN A 60 -9.61 -14.16 2.83
N LYS A 61 -8.72 -13.31 3.36
CA LYS A 61 -8.09 -13.44 4.69
C LYS A 61 -8.46 -12.32 5.66
N GLN A 62 -9.53 -11.59 5.40
CA GLN A 62 -9.94 -10.43 6.22
C GLN A 62 -10.28 -10.82 7.67
N ASN A 63 -10.66 -12.09 7.90
CA ASN A 63 -11.00 -12.61 9.22
C ASN A 63 -9.84 -13.35 9.89
N ASP A 64 -8.69 -13.48 9.22
CA ASP A 64 -7.52 -14.21 9.74
C ASP A 64 -6.69 -13.34 10.71
N TYR A 65 -6.93 -12.03 10.71
CA TYR A 65 -6.17 -11.03 11.47
C TYR A 65 -7.12 -10.10 12.24
N SER A 66 -6.73 -9.73 13.45
CA SER A 66 -7.43 -8.72 14.26
C SER A 66 -6.71 -7.38 14.17
N GLN A 67 -7.37 -6.32 14.64
CA GLN A 67 -6.76 -4.97 14.73
C GLN A 67 -5.77 -4.83 15.91
N GLU A 68 -5.58 -5.89 16.71
CA GLU A 68 -4.76 -5.85 17.93
C GLU A 68 -3.31 -6.31 17.73
N GLU A 69 -2.93 -6.71 16.52
CA GLU A 69 -1.54 -7.05 16.12
C GLU A 69 -1.17 -6.42 14.77
#